data_AF-K8ECH9-F1
#
_entry.id   AF-K8ECH9-F1
#
_cell.length_a   1.000
_cell.length_b   1.000
_cell.length_c   1.000
_cell.angle_alpha   90.00
_cell.angle_beta   90.00
_cell.angle_gamma   90.00
#
_symmetry.space_group_name_H-M   'P 1'
#
loop_
_entity.id
_entity.type
_entity.pdbx_description
1 polymer ?
#
loop_
_entity_poly.entity_id
_entity_poly.type
_entity_poly.pdbx_seq_one_letter_code
_entity_poly.pdbx_strand_id
1 'polypeptide(L)'
;MAASKRSTRSTASKKSFISIPKISTPKIDFSMKTNAQKFLFFSAFTVIAYGFAALFAPWETFGKLLMPILPASGVTEKSFSQWKEVFATFSFGWAVGKIVAASSSQKATKLFCQLNSLPMTYFVYCCHKAQTFDWPTWALFLTAYVYFGYLAK
;
A
#
# COMPACT_ATOMS: atom_id res chain seq x y z
N MET A 1 16.24 -26.39 66.22
CA MET A 1 17.63 -26.41 65.72
C MET A 1 17.55 -26.96 64.29
N ALA A 2 17.53 -26.15 63.22
CA ALA A 2 18.68 -25.56 62.53
C ALA A 2 19.79 -26.60 62.29
N ALA A 3 20.39 -26.82 61.12
CA ALA A 3 20.23 -26.45 59.71
C ALA A 3 21.32 -27.27 58.96
N SER A 4 21.20 -27.53 57.65
CA SER A 4 22.30 -27.26 56.68
C SER A 4 21.99 -27.82 55.28
N LYS A 5 22.47 -27.06 54.29
CA LYS A 5 22.18 -27.04 52.84
C LYS A 5 23.17 -27.90 52.04
N ARG A 6 22.75 -28.37 50.85
CA ARG A 6 23.34 -28.07 49.52
C ARG A 6 22.59 -28.87 48.44
N SER A 7 21.80 -28.25 47.55
CA SER A 7 22.19 -27.45 46.37
C SER A 7 22.86 -28.24 45.25
N THR A 8 22.07 -28.72 44.30
CA THR A 8 22.47 -28.75 42.88
C THR A 8 21.36 -28.14 42.03
N ARG A 9 21.74 -27.03 41.41
CA ARG A 9 20.97 -26.09 40.62
C ARG A 9 20.77 -26.69 39.23
N SER A 10 19.55 -27.14 38.90
CA SER A 10 19.16 -27.33 37.50
C SER A 10 18.51 -26.04 37.03
N THR A 11 19.27 -25.23 36.30
CA THR A 11 18.77 -24.05 35.60
C THR A 11 17.82 -24.50 34.50
N ALA A 12 16.52 -24.52 34.82
CA ALA A 12 15.46 -24.54 33.82
C ALA A 12 15.60 -23.27 32.97
N SER A 13 16.12 -23.45 31.76
CA SER A 13 16.06 -22.45 30.69
C SER A 13 14.60 -22.10 30.44
N LYS A 14 14.11 -21.00 31.01
CA LYS A 14 12.89 -20.32 30.56
C LYS A 14 13.13 -19.89 29.11
N LYS A 15 12.78 -20.76 28.16
CA LYS A 15 12.51 -20.33 26.80
C LYS A 15 11.33 -19.35 26.92
N SER A 16 11.65 -18.06 26.84
CA SER A 16 10.65 -17.03 26.60
C SER A 16 10.01 -17.37 25.26
N PHE A 17 8.92 -18.12 25.29
CA PHE A 17 7.98 -18.16 24.19
C PHE A 17 7.51 -16.72 24.04
N ILE A 18 8.12 -16.01 23.09
CA ILE A 18 7.60 -14.77 22.55
C ILE A 18 6.16 -15.10 22.21
N SER A 19 5.21 -14.55 22.96
CA SER A 19 3.79 -14.71 22.66
C SER A 19 3.60 -14.10 21.28
N ILE A 20 3.49 -14.94 20.25
CA ILE A 20 3.14 -14.50 18.91
C ILE A 20 1.81 -13.77 19.10
N PRO A 21 1.75 -12.43 18.92
CA PRO A 21 0.49 -11.73 19.04
C PRO A 21 -0.46 -12.42 18.07
N LYS A 22 -1.63 -12.82 18.57
CA LYS A 22 -2.66 -13.47 17.77
C LYS A 22 -2.99 -12.47 16.65
N ILE A 23 -2.44 -12.69 15.46
CA ILE A 23 -2.78 -11.92 14.27
C ILE A 23 -4.22 -12.31 14.01
N SER A 24 -5.16 -11.51 14.53
CA SER A 24 -6.55 -11.58 14.16
C SER A 24 -6.57 -11.31 12.67
N THR A 25 -6.67 -12.37 11.87
CA THR A 25 -6.92 -12.24 10.43
C THR A 25 -8.13 -11.33 10.29
N PRO A 26 -8.00 -10.14 9.68
CA PRO A 26 -9.14 -9.28 9.50
C PRO A 26 -10.19 -10.08 8.72
N LYS A 27 -11.38 -10.25 9.29
CA LYS A 27 -12.48 -10.84 8.55
C LYS A 27 -12.78 -9.90 7.39
N ILE A 28 -12.51 -10.35 6.18
CA ILE A 28 -12.76 -9.60 4.95
C ILE A 28 -14.28 -9.53 4.77
N ASP A 29 -14.86 -8.38 5.05
CA ASP A 29 -16.27 -8.09 4.76
C ASP A 29 -16.35 -7.25 3.48
N PHE A 30 -17.01 -7.77 2.44
CA PHE A 30 -17.24 -7.04 1.19
C PHE A 30 -18.49 -6.13 1.25
N SER A 31 -19.20 -6.10 2.38
CA SER A 31 -20.26 -5.12 2.66
C SER A 31 -19.64 -3.74 2.92
N MET A 32 -19.32 -3.01 1.85
CA MET A 32 -18.81 -1.65 1.93
C MET A 32 -19.92 -0.67 2.34
N LYS A 33 -19.96 -0.33 3.64
CA LYS A 33 -21.01 0.51 4.23
C LYS A 33 -20.79 2.00 4.01
N THR A 34 -19.53 2.44 3.85
CA THR A 34 -19.18 3.86 3.73
C THR A 34 -18.65 4.23 2.35
N ASN A 35 -18.80 5.50 1.99
CA ASN A 35 -18.22 6.05 0.75
C ASN A 35 -16.69 5.94 0.75
N ALA A 36 -16.03 6.05 1.91
CA ALA A 36 -14.59 5.87 2.03
C ALA A 36 -14.15 4.45 1.65
N GLN A 37 -14.87 3.42 2.13
CA GLN A 37 -14.60 2.02 1.78
C GLN A 37 -14.83 1.77 0.28
N LYS A 38 -15.96 2.27 -0.25
CA LYS A 38 -16.28 2.16 -1.69
C LYS A 38 -15.20 2.82 -2.56
N PHE A 39 -14.73 4.00 -2.16
CA PHE A 39 -13.66 4.71 -2.84
C PHE A 39 -12.33 3.94 -2.79
N LEU A 40 -11.93 3.38 -1.65
CA LEU A 40 -10.71 2.56 -1.58
C LEU A 40 -10.80 1.33 -2.49
N PHE A 41 -11.95 0.67 -2.52
CA PHE A 41 -12.16 -0.49 -3.38
C PHE A 41 -12.13 -0.11 -4.87
N PHE A 42 -12.81 0.96 -5.26
CA PHE A 42 -12.77 1.48 -6.62
C PHE A 42 -11.35 1.88 -7.04
N SER A 43 -10.64 2.65 -6.20
CA SER A 43 -9.27 3.07 -6.49
C SER A 43 -8.28 1.89 -6.49
N ALA A 44 -8.57 0.79 -5.80
CA ALA A 44 -7.79 -0.44 -5.90
C ALA A 44 -7.87 -1.04 -7.31
N PHE A 45 -9.07 -1.05 -7.93
CA PHE A 45 -9.24 -1.52 -9.30
C PHE A 45 -8.43 -0.69 -10.30
N THR A 46 -8.43 0.65 -10.14
CA THR A 46 -7.60 1.53 -10.98
C THR A 46 -6.12 1.19 -10.87
N VAL A 47 -5.62 0.95 -9.66
CA VAL A 47 -4.20 0.59 -9.46
C VAL A 47 -3.88 -0.79 -10.03
N ILE A 48 -4.80 -1.76 -9.93
CA ILE A 48 -4.66 -3.08 -10.58
C ILE A 48 -4.55 -2.93 -12.10
N ALA A 49 -5.41 -2.10 -12.70
CA ALA A 49 -5.36 -1.81 -14.13
C ALA A 49 -4.01 -1.21 -14.54
N TYR A 50 -3.44 -0.30 -13.74
CA TYR A 50 -2.09 0.22 -13.96
C TYR A 50 -1.00 -0.86 -13.83
N GLY A 51 -1.13 -1.77 -12.88
CA GLY A 51 -0.21 -2.91 -12.74
C GLY A 51 -0.22 -3.80 -13.98
N PHE A 52 -1.39 -4.11 -14.53
CA PHE A 52 -1.51 -4.84 -15.79
C PHE A 52 -1.01 -4.04 -16.99
N ALA A 53 -1.32 -2.74 -17.05
CA ALA A 53 -0.81 -1.86 -18.10
C ALA A 53 0.73 -1.85 -18.12
N ALA A 54 1.38 -1.84 -16.96
CA ALA A 54 2.84 -1.93 -16.87
C ALA A 54 3.38 -3.21 -17.52
N LEU A 55 2.74 -4.36 -17.28
CA LEU A 55 3.19 -5.65 -17.77
C LEU A 55 3.02 -5.82 -19.28
N PHE A 56 1.89 -5.34 -19.81
CA PHE A 56 1.40 -5.69 -21.14
C PHE A 56 1.43 -4.56 -22.17
N ALA A 57 1.39 -3.29 -21.73
CA ALA A 57 1.45 -2.18 -22.67
C ALA A 57 2.89 -1.93 -23.13
N PRO A 58 3.08 -1.52 -24.40
CA PRO A 58 4.41 -1.20 -24.93
C PRO A 58 4.99 0.04 -24.25
N TRP A 59 6.32 0.21 -24.33
CA TRP A 59 7.04 1.35 -23.75
C TRP A 59 6.47 2.71 -24.16
N GLU A 60 6.11 2.87 -25.44
CA GLU A 60 5.51 4.12 -25.94
C GLU A 60 4.22 4.48 -25.20
N THR A 61 3.39 3.50 -24.88
CA THR A 61 2.12 3.72 -24.17
C THR A 61 2.33 3.82 -22.67
N PHE A 62 3.02 2.87 -22.04
CA PHE A 62 3.14 2.90 -20.59
C PHE A 62 4.23 3.86 -20.12
N GLY A 63 5.45 3.72 -20.65
CA GLY A 63 6.61 4.46 -20.15
C GLY A 63 6.64 5.93 -20.54
N LYS A 64 6.23 6.26 -21.77
CA LYS A 64 6.23 7.65 -22.23
C LYS A 64 4.91 8.38 -21.97
N LEU A 65 3.77 7.73 -22.24
CA LEU A 65 2.47 8.40 -22.14
C LEU A 65 1.88 8.32 -20.73
N LEU A 66 1.76 7.12 -20.16
CA LEU A 66 1.12 6.94 -18.85
C LEU A 66 2.05 7.29 -17.69
N MET A 67 3.35 7.03 -17.81
CA MET A 67 4.32 7.22 -16.73
C MET A 67 5.58 7.98 -17.18
N PRO A 68 5.50 9.21 -17.75
CA PRO A 68 6.68 9.97 -18.17
C PRO A 68 7.65 10.33 -17.04
N ILE A 69 7.30 10.07 -15.78
CA ILE A 69 8.26 10.08 -14.68
C ILE A 69 9.39 9.03 -14.87
N LEU A 70 9.14 7.92 -15.57
CA LEU A 70 10.12 6.89 -15.86
C LEU A 70 11.25 7.43 -16.76
N PRO A 71 10.98 7.99 -17.95
CA PRO A 71 12.04 8.64 -18.72
C PRO A 71 12.67 9.83 -17.98
N ALA A 72 11.90 10.60 -17.20
CA ALA A 72 12.45 11.69 -16.39
C ALA A 72 13.40 11.21 -15.27
N SER A 73 13.27 9.96 -14.82
CA SER A 73 14.18 9.32 -13.86
C SER A 73 15.30 8.50 -14.53
N GLY A 74 15.43 8.60 -15.86
CA GLY A 74 16.48 7.92 -16.63
C GLY A 74 16.15 6.50 -17.06
N VAL A 75 14.90 6.04 -16.87
CA VAL A 75 14.46 4.75 -17.40
C VAL A 75 14.33 4.86 -18.92
N THR A 76 15.09 4.02 -19.61
CA THR A 76 15.01 3.82 -21.05
C THR A 76 14.14 2.61 -21.38
N GLU A 77 13.72 2.48 -22.64
CA GLU A 77 13.02 1.29 -23.15
C GLU A 77 13.76 -0.01 -22.80
N LYS A 78 15.09 -0.02 -22.94
CA LYS A 78 15.93 -1.19 -22.62
C LYS A 78 15.80 -1.59 -21.15
N SER A 79 15.86 -0.61 -20.25
CA SER A 79 15.70 -0.85 -18.80
C SER A 79 14.25 -1.05 -18.37
N PHE A 80 13.27 -0.60 -19.17
CA PHE A 80 11.86 -0.70 -18.83
C PHE A 80 11.39 -2.15 -18.69
N SER A 81 11.96 -3.06 -19.49
CA SER A 81 11.73 -4.50 -19.38
C SER A 81 11.97 -5.04 -17.97
N GLN A 82 12.92 -4.48 -17.22
CA GLN A 82 13.24 -4.85 -15.84
C GLN A 82 12.37 -4.08 -14.83
N TRP A 83 12.06 -2.81 -15.12
CA TRP A 83 11.28 -1.96 -14.22
C TRP A 83 9.78 -2.24 -14.22
N LYS A 84 9.23 -2.80 -15.31
CA LYS A 84 7.78 -3.02 -15.43
C LYS A 84 7.23 -4.03 -14.43
N GLU A 85 7.99 -5.09 -14.14
CA GLU A 85 7.58 -6.12 -13.16
C GLU A 85 7.62 -5.60 -11.73
N VAL A 86 8.63 -4.79 -11.42
CA VAL A 86 8.74 -4.07 -10.14
C VAL A 86 7.56 -3.12 -9.97
N PHE A 87 7.24 -2.34 -11.00
CA PHE A 87 6.10 -1.43 -10.97
C PHE A 87 4.76 -2.16 -10.80
N ALA A 88 4.57 -3.27 -11.52
CA ALA A 88 3.39 -4.10 -11.39
C ALA A 88 3.26 -4.66 -9.96
N THR A 89 4.36 -5.13 -9.38
CA THR A 89 4.40 -5.64 -8.01
C THR A 89 3.99 -4.58 -6.99
N PHE A 90 4.54 -3.36 -7.11
CA PHE A 90 4.14 -2.24 -6.24
C PHE A 90 2.67 -1.86 -6.43
N SER A 91 2.18 -1.86 -7.67
CA SER A 91 0.78 -1.58 -7.97
C SER A 91 -0.14 -2.61 -7.33
N PHE A 92 0.12 -3.90 -7.52
CA PHE A 92 -0.68 -4.97 -6.91
C PHE A 92 -0.63 -4.93 -5.39
N GLY A 93 0.57 -4.71 -4.80
CA GLY A 93 0.71 -4.54 -3.35
C GLY A 93 -0.09 -3.36 -2.81
N TRP A 94 -0.06 -2.22 -3.51
CA TRP A 94 -0.84 -1.04 -3.16
C TRP A 94 -2.35 -1.29 -3.25
N ALA A 95 -2.80 -1.98 -4.29
CA ALA A 95 -4.20 -2.37 -4.45
C ALA A 95 -4.67 -3.34 -3.37
N VAL A 96 -3.87 -4.36 -3.03
CA VAL A 96 -4.15 -5.29 -1.93
C VAL A 96 -4.27 -4.52 -0.61
N GLY A 97 -3.38 -3.57 -0.33
CA GLY A 97 -3.45 -2.72 0.85
C GLY A 97 -4.78 -1.95 0.95
N LYS A 98 -5.28 -1.42 -0.17
CA LYS A 98 -6.58 -0.74 -0.24
C LYS A 98 -7.75 -1.69 0.03
N ILE A 99 -7.76 -2.87 -0.62
CA ILE A 99 -8.81 -3.88 -0.47
C ILE A 99 -8.88 -4.33 0.99
N VAL A 100 -7.73 -4.68 1.58
CA VAL A 100 -7.65 -5.11 2.99
C VAL A 100 -8.15 -4.01 3.92
N ALA A 101 -7.73 -2.76 3.73
CA ALA A 101 -8.19 -1.63 4.56
C ALA A 101 -9.71 -1.40 4.44
N ALA A 102 -10.23 -1.44 3.21
CA ALA A 102 -11.66 -1.26 2.90
C ALA A 102 -12.52 -2.37 3.53
N SER A 103 -12.09 -3.62 3.43
CA SER A 103 -12.82 -4.79 3.93
C SER A 103 -12.65 -5.03 5.43
N SER A 104 -11.70 -4.38 6.08
CA SER A 104 -11.43 -4.58 7.52
C SER A 104 -12.37 -3.76 8.41
N SER A 105 -12.32 -2.43 8.27
CA SER A 105 -13.16 -1.51 9.06
C SER A 105 -13.09 -0.08 8.54
N GLN A 106 -14.07 0.75 8.94
CA GLN A 106 -14.01 2.20 8.72
C GLN A 106 -12.77 2.84 9.33
N LYS A 107 -12.34 2.40 10.52
CA LYS A 107 -11.12 2.90 11.18
C LYS A 107 -9.86 2.55 10.38
N ALA A 108 -9.76 1.32 9.87
CA ALA A 108 -8.65 0.90 9.02
C ALA A 108 -8.64 1.66 7.68
N THR A 109 -9.81 1.88 7.08
CA THR A 109 -9.98 2.71 5.88
C THR A 109 -9.50 4.14 6.11
N LYS A 110 -9.93 4.78 7.21
CA LYS A 110 -9.50 6.13 7.58
C LYS A 110 -7.99 6.22 7.78
N LEU A 111 -7.43 5.27 8.54
CA LEU A 111 -5.98 5.20 8.77
C LEU A 111 -5.21 5.01 7.46
N PHE A 112 -5.68 4.15 6.57
CA PHE A 112 -5.07 3.98 5.25
C PHE A 112 -5.07 5.30 4.47
N CYS A 113 -6.21 6.01 4.41
CA CYS A 113 -6.30 7.29 3.73
C CYS A 113 -5.33 8.33 4.32
N GLN A 114 -5.21 8.39 5.64
CA GLN A 114 -4.29 9.31 6.33
C GLN A 114 -2.82 9.00 6.02
N LEU A 115 -2.42 7.73 6.09
CA LEU A 115 -1.03 7.34 5.83
C LEU A 115 -0.69 7.45 4.35
N ASN A 116 -1.61 7.03 3.48
CA ASN A 116 -1.39 7.02 2.04
C ASN A 116 -1.41 8.42 1.42
N SER A 117 -2.00 9.44 2.06
CA SER A 117 -1.95 10.82 1.55
C SER A 117 -0.52 11.37 1.50
N LEU A 118 0.40 10.93 2.37
CA LEU A 118 1.78 11.40 2.38
C LEU A 118 2.57 10.99 1.13
N PRO A 119 2.76 9.69 0.81
CA PRO A 119 3.44 9.29 -0.41
C PRO A 119 2.68 9.75 -1.65
N MET A 120 1.34 9.84 -1.57
CA MET A 120 0.53 10.27 -2.71
C MET A 120 0.72 11.75 -3.06
N THR A 121 0.94 12.63 -2.07
CA THR A 121 1.31 14.02 -2.34
C THR A 121 2.61 14.12 -3.14
N TYR A 122 3.64 13.37 -2.74
CA TYR A 122 4.91 13.37 -3.44
C TYR A 122 4.78 12.78 -4.85
N PHE A 123 4.03 11.68 -4.99
CA PHE A 123 3.76 11.08 -6.29
C PHE A 123 3.05 12.04 -7.24
N VAL A 124 1.98 12.72 -6.79
CA VAL A 124 1.28 13.74 -7.57
C VAL A 124 2.20 14.89 -7.96
N TYR A 125 3.05 15.37 -7.04
CA TYR A 125 4.03 16.40 -7.35
C TYR A 125 4.97 15.97 -8.48
N CYS A 126 5.51 14.75 -8.41
CA CYS A 126 6.40 14.23 -9.45
C CYS A 126 5.67 14.02 -10.78
N CYS A 127 4.45 13.49 -10.76
CA CYS A 127 3.60 13.33 -11.94
C CYS A 127 3.27 14.68 -12.60
N HIS A 128 2.92 15.68 -11.81
CA HIS A 128 2.67 17.03 -12.30
C HIS A 128 3.93 17.66 -12.89
N LYS A 129 5.09 17.53 -12.22
CA LYS A 129 6.37 18.03 -12.74
C LYS A 129 6.76 17.37 -14.07
N ALA A 130 6.49 16.07 -14.21
CA ALA A 130 6.76 15.31 -15.43
C ALA A 130 5.63 15.41 -16.48
N GLN A 131 4.56 16.16 -16.19
CA GLN A 131 3.38 16.31 -17.05
C GLN A 131 2.80 14.95 -17.50
N THR A 132 2.67 14.00 -16.57
CA THR A 132 2.06 12.69 -16.86
C THR A 132 0.60 12.86 -17.25
N PHE A 133 0.13 12.23 -18.33
CA PHE A 133 -1.25 12.44 -18.82
C PHE A 133 -2.33 12.25 -17.74
N ASP A 134 -2.06 11.34 -16.81
CA ASP A 134 -2.92 10.88 -15.73
C ASP A 134 -2.72 11.61 -14.39
N TRP A 135 -1.81 12.59 -14.30
CA TRP A 135 -1.56 13.35 -13.06
C TRP A 135 -2.84 13.93 -12.42
N PRO A 136 -3.86 14.39 -13.18
CA PRO A 136 -5.11 14.87 -12.58
C PRO A 136 -5.90 13.77 -11.87
N THR A 137 -5.89 12.54 -12.38
CA THR A 137 -6.53 11.39 -11.73
C THR A 137 -5.89 11.09 -10.37
N TRP A 138 -4.56 11.14 -10.31
CA TRP A 138 -3.81 10.97 -9.07
C TRP A 138 -4.07 12.10 -8.07
N ALA A 139 -4.21 13.34 -8.54
CA ALA A 139 -4.58 14.48 -7.70
C ALA A 139 -5.99 14.34 -7.11
N LEU A 140 -6.96 13.81 -7.88
CA LEU A 140 -8.29 13.50 -7.38
C LEU A 140 -8.24 12.40 -6.31
N PHE A 141 -7.43 11.36 -6.50
CA PHE A 141 -7.25 10.30 -5.50
C PHE A 141 -6.62 10.85 -4.22
N LEU A 142 -5.61 11.71 -4.33
CA LEU A 142 -5.03 12.41 -3.18
C LEU A 142 -6.08 13.24 -2.45
N THR A 143 -6.89 14.01 -3.17
CA THR A 143 -7.97 14.83 -2.59
C THR A 143 -8.95 13.96 -1.83
N ALA A 144 -9.34 12.81 -2.39
CA ALA A 144 -10.21 11.85 -1.72
C ALA A 144 -9.54 11.22 -0.48
N TYR A 145 -8.24 10.90 -0.52
CA TYR A 145 -7.50 10.44 0.67
C TYR A 145 -7.49 11.50 1.77
N VAL A 146 -7.27 12.77 1.44
CA VAL A 146 -7.30 13.86 2.41
C VAL A 146 -8.70 14.04 2.99
N TYR A 147 -9.73 14.06 2.14
CA TYR A 147 -11.11 14.19 2.57
C TYR A 147 -11.53 13.05 3.50
N PHE A 148 -11.39 11.79 3.08
CA PHE A 148 -11.79 10.64 3.90
C PHE A 148 -10.88 10.38 5.10
N GLY A 149 -9.62 10.80 5.04
CA GLY A 149 -8.64 10.65 6.12
C GLY A 149 -8.81 11.67 7.24
N TYR A 150 -9.14 12.93 6.90
CA TYR A 150 -9.07 14.04 7.86
C TYR A 150 -10.37 14.82 8.02
N LEU A 151 -11.23 14.90 6.99
CA LEU A 151 -12.40 15.79 6.98
C LEU A 151 -13.72 15.04 7.18
N ALA A 152 -13.86 13.87 6.57
CA ALA A 152 -15.04 13.03 6.73
C ALA A 152 -15.14 12.49 8.16
N LYS A 153 -16.33 12.63 8.74
CA LYS A 153 -16.66 12.16 10.09
C LYS A 153 -16.98 10.68 10.07
#